data_AF-A0AAE0BL09-F1
#
_entry.id   AF-A0AAE0BL09-F1
#
_cell.length_a   1.000
_cell.length_b   1.000
_cell.length_c   1.000
_cell.angle_alpha   90.00
_cell.angle_beta   90.00
_cell.angle_gamma   90.00
#
_symmetry.space_group_name_H-M   'P 1'
#
loop_
_entity.id
_entity.type
_entity.pdbx_description
1 polymer ?
#
loop_
_entity_poly.entity_id
_entity_poly.type
_entity_poly.pdbx_seq_one_letter_code
_entity_poly.pdbx_strand_id
1 'polypeptide(L)'
;MPLETLRGLVVSSASKSQDQTQAKPKPNAKRLSCGSGTMSGVRNVSGSPSGDRVWEELRKEARKLEGEVDIMLASFSKLGTGDSSSSLLGDTEDQMVSGKAQEIESHLQRLADVNDAMSSAVSGGGDARSHTLARHRDILSEFSQEFRRIRTTITIGRERDALLGGRVVSDGNGGSGFLGAQGNGSSNGAGALLRERNSIQSANARLDDVIGQAQATMSNLTSQRSIFEDMGTRLNQVGTKFPVIGGILNAIKRKKSQDTIILSAVIASCTLFLIVYWLAK
;
A
#
# COMPACT_ATOMS: atom_id res chain seq x y z
N MET A 1 10.38 52.89 -22.45
CA MET A 1 9.56 54.05 -22.03
C MET A 1 9.25 54.82 -23.30
N PRO A 2 7.98 55.06 -23.71
CA PRO A 2 6.72 55.21 -22.95
C PRO A 2 5.78 53.99 -23.16
N LEU A 3 4.92 53.55 -22.22
CA LEU A 3 3.76 54.12 -21.50
C LEU A 3 2.43 54.14 -22.30
N GLU A 4 1.41 53.61 -21.62
CA GLU A 4 -0.06 53.69 -21.81
C GLU A 4 -0.71 52.66 -22.76
N THR A 5 -1.40 51.63 -22.24
CA THR A 5 -2.79 51.63 -21.72
C THR A 5 -3.81 51.40 -22.83
N LEU A 6 -4.26 50.15 -22.99
CA LEU A 6 -5.59 49.86 -23.54
C LEU A 6 -6.23 48.68 -22.82
N ARG A 7 -7.28 49.04 -22.09
CA ARG A 7 -8.27 48.15 -21.48
C ARG A 7 -9.05 47.40 -22.56
N GLY A 8 -9.46 46.19 -22.20
CA GLY A 8 -10.82 45.71 -22.45
C GLY A 8 -11.05 45.00 -23.78
N LEU A 9 -11.26 43.68 -23.69
CA LEU A 9 -12.37 43.02 -24.37
C LEU A 9 -12.62 41.67 -23.68
N VAL A 10 -13.52 41.74 -22.71
CA VAL A 10 -14.32 40.61 -22.23
C VAL A 10 -15.30 40.26 -23.35
N VAL A 11 -15.17 39.08 -23.92
CA VAL A 11 -16.19 38.39 -24.73
C VAL A 11 -16.43 37.08 -23.97
N SER A 12 -17.42 36.97 -23.08
CA SER A 12 -18.86 36.88 -23.33
C SER A 12 -19.20 35.98 -24.52
N SER A 13 -19.21 34.68 -24.27
CA SER A 13 -19.87 33.71 -25.14
C SER A 13 -20.61 32.73 -24.27
N ALA A 14 -21.86 33.11 -23.98
CA ALA A 14 -22.88 32.22 -23.49
C ALA A 14 -23.19 31.16 -24.56
N SER A 15 -23.16 29.89 -24.19
CA SER A 15 -23.83 28.85 -24.97
C SER A 15 -24.48 27.83 -24.03
N LYS A 16 -25.74 28.15 -23.73
CA LYS A 16 -26.92 27.28 -23.82
C LYS A 16 -26.87 25.90 -23.15
N SER A 17 -27.64 25.82 -22.07
CA SER A 17 -28.23 24.63 -21.47
C SER A 17 -28.72 23.60 -22.51
N GLN A 18 -28.28 22.37 -22.33
CA GLN A 18 -29.13 21.21 -22.59
C GLN A 18 -29.27 20.40 -21.30
N ASP A 19 -30.51 20.42 -20.83
CA ASP A 19 -31.11 19.54 -19.86
C ASP A 19 -31.05 18.11 -20.38
N GLN A 20 -30.34 17.23 -19.68
CA GLN A 20 -30.56 15.80 -19.81
C GLN A 20 -30.55 15.15 -18.44
N THR A 21 -31.73 15.21 -17.84
CA THR A 21 -32.19 14.34 -16.77
C THR A 21 -32.06 12.88 -17.22
N GLN A 22 -31.12 12.11 -16.65
CA GLN A 22 -31.19 10.64 -16.68
C GLN A 22 -30.59 9.98 -15.43
N ALA A 23 -31.53 9.52 -14.59
CA ALA A 23 -31.53 8.30 -13.80
C ALA A 23 -30.26 7.88 -13.02
N LYS A 24 -30.30 8.12 -11.70
CA LYS A 24 -29.57 7.37 -10.65
C LYS A 24 -29.68 5.84 -10.84
N PRO A 25 -28.58 5.07 -10.83
CA PRO A 25 -28.64 3.67 -10.48
C PRO A 25 -28.87 3.51 -8.97
N LYS A 26 -29.96 2.84 -8.60
CA LYS A 26 -30.30 2.46 -7.22
C LYS A 26 -29.25 1.48 -6.66
N PRO A 27 -28.75 1.66 -5.43
CA PRO A 27 -28.01 0.60 -4.75
C PRO A 27 -28.98 -0.53 -4.37
N ASN A 28 -28.68 -1.74 -4.82
CA ASN A 28 -29.41 -2.96 -4.46
C ASN A 28 -29.27 -3.22 -2.95
N ALA A 29 -30.35 -2.98 -2.22
CA ALA A 29 -30.50 -3.40 -0.84
C ALA A 29 -30.75 -4.92 -0.81
N LYS A 30 -29.70 -5.74 -0.68
CA LYS A 30 -29.85 -7.09 -0.15
C LYS A 30 -29.81 -7.03 1.38
N ARG A 31 -31.01 -7.14 1.95
CA ARG A 31 -31.33 -7.42 3.35
C ARG A 31 -30.28 -8.32 4.02
N LEU A 32 -29.69 -7.83 5.11
CA LEU A 32 -29.23 -8.71 6.19
C LEU A 32 -30.47 -9.42 6.76
N SER A 33 -30.55 -10.73 6.56
CA SER A 33 -31.43 -11.59 7.34
C SER A 33 -30.66 -12.02 8.59
N CYS A 34 -31.13 -11.57 9.75
CA CYS A 34 -30.73 -12.10 11.04
C CYS A 34 -31.23 -13.55 11.14
N GLY A 35 -30.32 -14.51 11.17
CA GLY A 35 -30.60 -15.92 11.39
C GLY A 35 -30.11 -16.34 12.78
N SER A 36 -31.08 -16.63 13.63
CA SER A 36 -30.94 -17.18 14.98
C SER A 36 -29.98 -18.38 15.05
N GLY A 37 -29.35 -18.56 16.21
CA GLY A 37 -28.37 -19.61 16.45
C GLY A 37 -28.93 -21.03 16.33
N THR A 38 -28.03 -21.93 15.97
CA THR A 38 -28.06 -23.35 16.33
C THR A 38 -26.61 -23.83 16.38
N MET A 39 -26.19 -24.33 17.55
CA MET A 39 -25.08 -25.27 17.61
C MET A 39 -25.44 -26.51 16.81
N SER A 40 -24.72 -26.78 15.74
CA SER A 40 -24.69 -28.10 15.11
C SER A 40 -23.27 -28.40 14.68
N GLY A 41 -22.65 -29.35 15.37
CA GLY A 41 -21.42 -29.95 14.92
C GLY A 41 -21.66 -30.66 13.60
N VAL A 42 -20.84 -30.32 12.60
CA VAL A 42 -20.56 -31.15 11.43
C VAL A 42 -19.14 -30.82 10.98
N ARG A 43 -18.16 -31.63 11.37
CA ARG A 43 -16.90 -31.72 10.61
C ARG A 43 -17.03 -32.93 9.70
N ASN A 44 -17.67 -32.70 8.56
CA ASN A 44 -17.66 -33.62 7.44
C ASN A 44 -16.24 -33.57 6.85
N VAL A 45 -15.38 -34.51 7.25
CA VAL A 45 -14.09 -34.74 6.60
C VAL A 45 -14.38 -35.59 5.35
N SER A 46 -14.74 -34.91 4.27
CA SER A 46 -14.76 -35.50 2.93
C SER A 46 -14.09 -34.55 1.94
N GLY A 47 -12.86 -34.15 2.26
CA GLY A 47 -11.91 -33.71 1.24
C GLY A 47 -11.48 -34.93 0.42
N SER A 48 -11.63 -34.87 -0.90
CA SER A 48 -11.11 -35.94 -1.77
C SER A 48 -9.59 -36.05 -1.57
N PRO A 49 -9.04 -37.25 -1.27
CA PRO A 49 -7.63 -37.41 -0.92
C PRO A 49 -6.66 -36.99 -2.03
N SER A 50 -7.13 -36.83 -3.26
CA SER A 50 -6.36 -36.27 -4.38
C SER A 50 -6.19 -34.75 -4.29
N GLY A 51 -7.24 -34.01 -3.95
CA GLY A 51 -7.19 -32.53 -3.88
C GLY A 51 -6.30 -32.03 -2.74
N ASP A 52 -6.25 -32.79 -1.64
CA ASP A 52 -5.40 -32.47 -0.48
C ASP A 52 -3.91 -32.66 -0.79
N ARG A 53 -3.56 -33.67 -1.60
CA ARG A 53 -2.18 -33.91 -2.04
C ARG A 53 -1.72 -32.84 -3.03
N VAL A 54 -2.56 -32.50 -4.01
CA VAL A 54 -2.27 -31.43 -4.99
C VAL A 54 -2.09 -30.08 -4.29
N TRP A 55 -2.94 -29.77 -3.33
CA TRP A 55 -2.81 -28.55 -2.51
C TRP A 55 -1.48 -28.51 -1.74
N GLU A 56 -1.11 -29.61 -1.09
CA GLU A 56 0.12 -29.67 -0.30
C GLU A 56 1.38 -29.62 -1.18
N GLU A 57 1.32 -30.19 -2.39
CA GLU A 57 2.38 -30.10 -3.40
C GLU A 57 2.56 -28.65 -3.89
N LEU A 58 1.46 -27.98 -4.26
CA LEU A 58 1.48 -26.57 -4.68
C LEU A 58 1.99 -25.64 -3.56
N ARG A 59 1.59 -25.89 -2.31
CA ARG A 59 2.06 -25.11 -1.16
C ARG A 59 3.57 -25.30 -0.91
N LYS A 60 4.10 -26.51 -1.10
CA LYS A 60 5.55 -26.76 -1.00
C LYS A 60 6.31 -26.08 -2.12
N GLU A 61 5.78 -26.11 -3.35
CA GLU A 61 6.37 -25.40 -4.48
C GLU A 61 6.37 -23.88 -4.26
N ALA A 62 5.25 -23.30 -3.79
CA ALA A 62 5.16 -21.88 -3.47
C ALA A 62 6.24 -21.46 -2.45
N ARG A 63 6.40 -22.20 -1.34
CA ARG A 63 7.45 -21.91 -0.34
C ARG A 63 8.86 -22.00 -0.89
N LYS A 64 9.11 -22.94 -1.80
CA LYS A 64 10.41 -23.08 -2.45
C LYS A 64 10.70 -21.86 -3.32
N LEU A 65 9.75 -21.47 -4.16
CA LEU A 65 9.85 -20.29 -5.03
C LEU A 65 10.01 -19.01 -4.21
N GLU A 66 9.28 -18.86 -3.09
CA GLU A 66 9.43 -17.73 -2.16
C GLU A 66 10.87 -17.63 -1.63
N GLY A 67 11.47 -18.75 -1.20
CA GLY A 67 12.85 -18.77 -0.72
C GLY A 67 13.88 -18.45 -1.81
N GLU A 68 13.65 -18.92 -3.04
CA GLU A 68 14.52 -18.60 -4.18
C GLU A 68 14.43 -17.11 -4.56
N VAL A 69 13.22 -16.53 -4.59
CA VAL A 69 13.00 -15.11 -4.86
C VAL A 69 13.65 -14.22 -3.80
N ASP A 70 13.58 -14.60 -2.51
CA ASP A 70 14.21 -13.86 -1.42
C ASP A 70 15.75 -13.78 -1.58
N ILE A 71 16.39 -14.92 -1.84
CA ILE A 71 17.85 -14.98 -2.07
C ILE A 71 18.25 -14.16 -3.30
N MET A 72 17.48 -14.27 -4.39
CA MET A 72 17.76 -13.52 -5.61
C MET A 72 17.57 -12.01 -5.42
N LEU A 73 16.51 -11.57 -4.73
CA LEU A 73 16.25 -10.18 -4.38
C LEU A 73 17.38 -9.61 -3.52
N ALA A 74 17.85 -10.36 -2.53
CA ALA A 74 19.01 -9.96 -1.72
C ALA A 74 20.27 -9.78 -2.58
N SER A 75 20.52 -10.68 -3.53
CA SER A 75 21.64 -10.57 -4.47
C SER A 75 21.49 -9.42 -5.48
N PHE A 76 20.26 -9.09 -5.86
CA PHE A 76 19.93 -8.02 -6.79
C PHE A 76 20.02 -6.65 -6.11
N SER A 77 19.61 -6.56 -4.85
CA SER A 77 19.76 -5.37 -4.01
C SER A 77 21.24 -4.96 -3.86
N LYS A 78 22.13 -5.94 -3.68
CA LYS A 78 23.59 -5.70 -3.64
C LYS A 78 24.16 -5.07 -4.92
N LEU A 79 23.57 -5.39 -6.08
CA LEU A 79 23.95 -4.77 -7.34
C LEU A 79 23.45 -3.32 -7.45
N GLY A 80 22.40 -2.96 -6.71
CA GLY A 80 21.87 -1.59 -6.69
C GLY A 80 22.52 -0.65 -5.70
N THR A 81 23.15 -1.15 -4.64
CA THR A 81 23.82 -0.31 -3.64
C THR A 81 25.25 0.07 -4.01
N GLY A 82 25.79 -0.40 -5.14
CA GLY A 82 27.11 0.00 -5.63
C GLY A 82 28.30 -0.52 -4.79
N ASP A 83 28.11 -1.56 -3.98
CA ASP A 83 29.19 -2.21 -3.21
C ASP A 83 30.12 -3.07 -4.10
N SER A 84 29.81 -3.14 -5.40
CA SER A 84 30.69 -3.74 -6.41
C SER A 84 31.69 -2.69 -6.88
N SER A 85 32.88 -2.74 -6.31
CA SER A 85 34.02 -1.84 -6.49
C SER A 85 34.70 -1.94 -7.87
N SER A 86 33.95 -1.85 -8.97
CA SER A 86 34.54 -1.92 -10.32
C SER A 86 33.86 -1.00 -11.36
N SER A 87 34.07 0.31 -11.25
CA SER A 87 33.67 1.32 -12.25
C SER A 87 34.38 1.23 -13.61
N LEU A 88 34.96 0.08 -13.98
CA LEU A 88 35.63 -0.15 -15.28
C LEU A 88 34.88 -1.14 -16.19
N LEU A 89 33.71 -1.64 -15.77
CA LEU A 89 32.99 -2.75 -16.41
C LEU A 89 31.50 -2.47 -16.64
N GLY A 90 31.13 -1.20 -16.85
CA GLY A 90 29.71 -0.76 -16.92
C GLY A 90 28.83 -1.54 -17.90
N ASP A 91 29.37 -1.97 -19.05
CA ASP A 91 28.61 -2.73 -20.06
C ASP A 91 28.30 -4.18 -19.62
N THR A 92 29.24 -4.81 -18.91
CA THR A 92 29.04 -6.17 -18.37
C THR A 92 28.14 -6.19 -17.12
N GLU A 93 28.18 -5.14 -16.30
CA GLU A 93 27.27 -4.99 -15.15
C GLU A 93 25.83 -4.73 -15.59
N ASP A 94 25.63 -4.00 -16.70
CA ASP A 94 24.31 -3.78 -17.29
C ASP A 94 23.65 -5.08 -17.76
N GLN A 95 24.41 -5.92 -18.45
CA GLN A 95 23.92 -7.21 -18.93
C GLN A 95 23.63 -8.18 -17.76
N MET A 96 24.47 -8.16 -16.72
CA MET A 96 24.27 -8.99 -15.52
C MET A 96 23.03 -8.58 -14.71
N VAL A 97 22.79 -7.27 -14.52
CA VAL A 97 21.59 -6.77 -13.84
C VAL A 97 20.34 -7.06 -14.67
N SER A 98 20.39 -6.87 -15.99
CA SER A 98 19.25 -7.20 -16.87
C SER A 98 18.91 -8.69 -16.82
N GLY A 99 19.93 -9.56 -16.85
CA GLY A 99 19.75 -11.01 -16.74
C GLY A 99 19.11 -11.42 -15.41
N LYS A 100 19.63 -10.93 -14.28
CA LYS A 100 19.05 -11.19 -12.95
C LYS A 100 17.65 -10.62 -12.79
N ALA A 101 17.37 -9.45 -13.36
CA ALA A 101 16.04 -8.87 -13.33
C ALA A 101 15.01 -9.75 -14.05
N GLN A 102 15.38 -10.27 -15.23
CA GLN A 102 14.52 -11.18 -15.99
C GLN A 102 14.32 -12.53 -15.26
N GLU A 103 15.36 -13.05 -14.62
CA GLU A 103 15.26 -14.27 -13.81
C GLU A 103 14.29 -14.11 -12.63
N ILE A 104 14.39 -12.99 -11.89
CA ILE A 104 13.45 -12.67 -10.79
C ILE A 104 12.02 -12.53 -11.32
N GLU A 105 11.82 -11.85 -12.44
CA GLU A 105 10.51 -11.67 -13.06
C GLU A 105 9.88 -13.00 -13.46
N SER A 106 10.66 -13.94 -14.02
CA SER A 106 10.19 -15.28 -14.34
C SER A 106 9.80 -16.11 -13.12
N HIS A 107 10.52 -15.97 -12.00
CA HIS A 107 10.17 -16.67 -10.76
C HIS A 107 8.95 -16.06 -10.08
N LEU A 108 8.79 -14.74 -10.12
CA LEU A 108 7.57 -14.06 -9.65
C LEU A 108 6.35 -14.48 -10.47
N GLN A 109 6.48 -14.59 -11.79
CA GLN A 109 5.41 -15.08 -12.65
C GLN A 109 5.05 -16.53 -12.31
N ARG A 110 6.04 -17.40 -12.13
CA ARG A 110 5.80 -18.79 -11.73
C ARG A 110 5.12 -18.91 -10.36
N LEU A 111 5.49 -18.05 -9.40
CA LEU A 111 4.82 -17.98 -8.09
C LEU A 111 3.35 -17.52 -8.23
N ALA A 112 3.07 -16.60 -9.16
CA ALA A 112 1.70 -16.18 -9.48
C ALA A 112 0.87 -17.35 -10.04
N ASP A 113 1.44 -18.09 -10.99
CA ASP A 113 0.78 -19.25 -11.60
C ASP A 113 0.48 -20.34 -10.55
N VAL A 114 1.42 -20.60 -9.63
CA VAL A 114 1.22 -21.54 -8.50
C VAL A 114 0.13 -21.04 -7.55
N ASN A 115 0.07 -19.74 -7.27
CA ASN A 115 -0.99 -19.14 -6.45
C ASN A 115 -2.38 -19.25 -7.10
N ASP A 116 -2.47 -19.11 -8.41
CA ASP A 116 -3.71 -19.28 -9.16
C ASP A 116 -4.14 -20.75 -9.23
N ALA A 117 -3.20 -21.67 -9.43
CA ALA A 117 -3.43 -23.11 -9.31
C ALA A 117 -3.92 -23.48 -7.89
N MET A 118 -3.32 -22.91 -6.85
CA MET A 118 -3.79 -23.04 -5.47
C MET A 118 -5.22 -22.51 -5.33
N SER A 119 -5.54 -21.36 -5.92
CA SER A 119 -6.88 -20.75 -5.86
C SER A 119 -7.96 -21.64 -6.44
N SER A 120 -7.65 -22.36 -7.52
CA SER A 120 -8.54 -23.37 -8.09
C SER A 120 -8.77 -24.55 -7.14
N ALA A 121 -7.75 -24.97 -6.40
CA ALA A 121 -7.80 -26.05 -5.42
C ALA A 121 -8.47 -25.65 -4.07
N VAL A 122 -8.54 -24.34 -3.74
CA VAL A 122 -9.26 -23.82 -2.55
C VAL A 122 -10.78 -23.85 -2.73
N SER A 123 -11.31 -23.90 -3.95
CA SER A 123 -12.76 -23.84 -4.22
C SER A 123 -13.59 -24.97 -3.58
N GLY A 124 -12.93 -26.00 -3.00
CA GLY A 124 -13.55 -27.03 -2.16
C GLY A 124 -12.97 -27.17 -0.74
N GLY A 125 -12.14 -26.22 -0.27
CA GLY A 125 -11.39 -26.29 0.99
C GLY A 125 -11.84 -25.29 2.06
N GLY A 126 -11.71 -25.67 3.34
CA GLY A 126 -12.13 -24.85 4.49
C GLY A 126 -11.29 -23.58 4.73
N ASP A 127 -11.74 -22.77 5.70
CA ASP A 127 -11.24 -21.42 6.06
C ASP A 127 -9.71 -21.31 6.32
N ALA A 128 -9.04 -22.42 6.62
CA ALA A 128 -7.59 -22.47 6.79
C ALA A 128 -6.81 -22.39 5.45
N ARG A 129 -7.36 -22.94 4.36
CA ARG A 129 -6.72 -22.91 3.03
C ARG A 129 -6.86 -21.53 2.39
N SER A 130 -8.03 -20.90 2.54
CA SER A 130 -8.25 -19.51 2.10
C SER A 130 -7.30 -18.53 2.79
N HIS A 131 -7.12 -18.64 4.11
CA HIS A 131 -6.18 -17.78 4.84
C HIS A 131 -4.72 -18.01 4.41
N THR A 132 -4.32 -19.27 4.24
CA THR A 132 -2.98 -19.61 3.72
C THR A 132 -2.75 -18.99 2.34
N LEU A 133 -3.74 -19.08 1.47
CA LEU A 133 -3.66 -18.54 0.12
C LEU A 133 -3.58 -17.01 0.12
N ALA A 134 -4.37 -16.34 0.96
CA ALA A 134 -4.30 -14.90 1.12
C ALA A 134 -2.87 -14.46 1.49
N ARG A 135 -2.23 -15.17 2.43
CA ARG A 135 -0.85 -14.91 2.81
C ARG A 135 0.14 -15.08 1.64
N HIS A 136 0.01 -16.12 0.83
CA HIS A 136 0.88 -16.31 -0.33
C HIS A 136 0.70 -15.20 -1.39
N ARG A 137 -0.52 -14.65 -1.53
CA ARG A 137 -0.77 -13.47 -2.38
C ARG A 137 -0.14 -12.20 -1.82
N ASP A 138 -0.23 -12.00 -0.52
CA ASP A 138 0.39 -10.85 0.16
C ASP A 138 1.92 -10.89 -0.03
N ILE A 139 2.55 -12.04 0.22
CA ILE A 139 4.00 -12.25 0.03
C ILE A 139 4.42 -11.97 -1.42
N LEU A 140 3.67 -12.49 -2.40
CA LEU A 140 3.96 -12.21 -3.82
C LEU A 140 3.90 -10.72 -4.14
N SER A 141 2.91 -10.01 -3.59
CA SER A 141 2.75 -8.57 -3.79
C SER A 141 3.91 -7.78 -3.18
N GLU A 142 4.38 -8.19 -2.00
CA GLU A 142 5.53 -7.61 -1.30
C GLU A 142 6.81 -7.82 -2.09
N PHE A 143 7.10 -9.04 -2.55
CA PHE A 143 8.27 -9.31 -3.42
C PHE A 143 8.23 -8.52 -4.73
N SER A 144 7.04 -8.41 -5.34
CA SER A 144 6.88 -7.61 -6.58
C SER A 144 7.12 -6.12 -6.34
N GLN A 145 6.71 -5.60 -5.19
CA GLN A 145 6.96 -4.22 -4.80
C GLN A 145 8.44 -3.99 -4.51
N GLU A 146 9.08 -4.89 -3.76
CA GLU A 146 10.50 -4.80 -3.43
C GLU A 146 11.37 -4.90 -4.68
N PHE A 147 11.06 -5.81 -5.60
CA PHE A 147 11.73 -5.90 -6.89
C PHE A 147 11.69 -4.57 -7.67
N ARG A 148 10.50 -3.96 -7.77
CA ARG A 148 10.34 -2.66 -8.44
C ARG A 148 11.14 -1.57 -7.74
N ARG A 149 11.10 -1.52 -6.40
CA ARG A 149 11.86 -0.57 -5.60
C ARG A 149 13.37 -0.68 -5.82
N ILE A 150 13.91 -1.90 -5.79
CA ILE A 150 15.33 -2.15 -6.03
C ILE A 150 15.70 -1.76 -7.47
N ARG A 151 14.87 -2.13 -8.45
CA ARG A 151 15.09 -1.77 -9.86
C ARG A 151 15.15 -0.26 -10.06
N THR A 152 14.22 0.49 -9.49
CA THR A 152 14.25 1.96 -9.52
C THR A 152 15.51 2.52 -8.85
N THR A 153 15.94 1.92 -7.73
CA THR A 153 17.18 2.33 -7.04
C THR A 153 18.41 2.11 -7.92
N ILE A 154 18.52 0.96 -8.60
CA ILE A 154 19.58 0.67 -9.57
C ILE A 154 19.57 1.69 -10.71
N THR A 155 18.40 1.98 -11.30
CA THR A 155 18.27 2.94 -12.40
C THR A 155 18.70 4.35 -11.98
N ILE A 156 18.25 4.82 -10.81
CA ILE A 156 18.66 6.13 -10.27
C ILE A 156 20.17 6.16 -10.00
N GLY A 157 20.73 5.08 -9.43
CA GLY A 157 22.17 4.96 -9.22
C GLY A 157 22.96 5.07 -10.52
N ARG A 158 22.51 4.37 -11.57
CA ARG A 158 23.10 4.44 -12.91
C ARG A 158 22.98 5.81 -13.56
N GLU A 159 21.81 6.43 -13.49
CA GLU A 159 21.62 7.78 -14.02
C GLU A 159 22.52 8.78 -13.29
N ARG A 160 22.64 8.66 -11.97
CA ARG A 160 23.57 9.46 -11.17
C ARG A 160 25.02 9.22 -11.61
N ASP A 161 25.42 7.98 -11.79
CA ASP A 161 26.79 7.64 -12.19
C ASP A 161 27.07 7.99 -13.66
N ALA A 162 26.08 7.98 -14.56
CA ALA A 162 26.21 8.49 -15.92
C ALA A 162 26.35 10.03 -15.94
N LEU A 163 25.59 10.74 -15.10
CA LEU A 163 25.64 12.19 -14.98
C LEU A 163 26.91 12.70 -14.27
N LEU A 164 27.47 11.93 -13.33
CA LEU A 164 28.69 12.27 -12.60
C LEU A 164 29.97 11.68 -13.25
N GLY A 165 29.89 10.48 -13.81
CA GLY A 165 30.98 9.76 -14.48
C GLY A 165 31.42 10.43 -15.79
N GLY A 166 30.52 11.19 -16.44
CA GLY A 166 30.90 12.12 -17.52
C GLY A 166 31.82 13.27 -17.09
N ARG A 167 32.10 13.42 -15.78
CA ARG A 167 32.95 14.48 -15.21
C ARG A 167 34.17 13.96 -14.43
N VAL A 168 34.20 12.68 -14.05
CA VAL A 168 35.25 12.09 -13.17
C VAL A 168 36.11 11.05 -13.91
N VAL A 169 36.46 11.32 -15.18
CA VAL A 169 37.64 10.72 -15.84
C VAL A 169 38.50 11.84 -16.39
N SER A 170 38.97 12.69 -15.50
CA SER A 170 40.03 13.66 -15.81
C SER A 170 40.91 13.85 -14.60
N ASP A 171 41.37 12.74 -14.01
CA ASP A 171 42.63 12.74 -13.29
C ASP A 171 43.35 11.41 -13.56
N GLY A 172 44.50 11.47 -14.23
CA GLY A 172 45.34 10.31 -14.52
C GLY A 172 45.22 9.71 -15.93
N ASN A 173 45.88 10.35 -16.90
CA ASN A 173 46.58 9.68 -18.01
C ASN A 173 45.76 8.86 -19.04
N GLY A 174 45.53 9.45 -20.22
CA GLY A 174 45.24 8.71 -21.45
C GLY A 174 44.12 9.32 -22.28
N GLY A 175 44.49 10.04 -23.34
CA GLY A 175 43.54 10.72 -24.20
C GLY A 175 42.56 9.79 -24.89
N SER A 176 41.27 10.05 -24.71
CA SER A 176 40.21 9.89 -25.70
C SER A 176 38.90 10.34 -25.06
N GLY A 177 38.27 11.40 -25.58
CA GLY A 177 36.91 11.74 -25.15
C GLY A 177 36.53 13.21 -24.99
N PHE A 178 37.26 14.19 -25.55
CA PHE A 178 36.68 15.52 -25.84
C PHE A 178 37.47 16.25 -26.94
N LEU A 179 37.44 15.70 -28.16
CA LEU A 179 37.76 16.46 -29.37
C LEU A 179 36.63 17.45 -29.65
N GLY A 180 36.62 18.55 -28.91
CA GLY A 180 35.59 19.58 -29.02
C GLY A 180 35.98 20.94 -28.46
N ALA A 181 37.28 21.27 -28.36
CA ALA A 181 37.72 22.64 -28.10
C ALA A 181 39.23 22.83 -28.34
N GLN A 182 39.72 22.57 -29.55
CA GLN A 182 40.94 23.22 -30.01
C GLN A 182 40.52 24.41 -30.89
N GLY A 183 40.54 25.59 -30.29
CA GLY A 183 40.11 26.82 -30.95
C GLY A 183 40.21 28.05 -30.05
N ASN A 184 41.45 28.46 -29.77
CA ASN A 184 41.86 29.85 -29.59
C ASN A 184 41.46 30.59 -28.29
N GLY A 185 42.48 31.15 -27.63
CA GLY A 185 42.43 31.79 -26.31
C GLY A 185 41.73 33.17 -26.24
N SER A 186 40.43 33.22 -26.51
CA SER A 186 39.61 34.42 -26.23
C SER A 186 38.13 34.12 -25.87
N SER A 187 37.73 32.86 -25.80
CA SER A 187 36.32 32.43 -25.69
C SER A 187 35.93 31.78 -24.35
N ASN A 188 36.82 31.81 -23.34
CA ASN A 188 36.60 31.15 -22.04
C ASN A 188 35.33 31.63 -21.32
N GLY A 189 34.92 32.89 -21.49
CA GLY A 189 33.66 33.41 -20.94
C GLY A 189 32.43 32.88 -21.66
N ALA A 190 32.41 32.89 -23.00
CA ALA A 190 31.25 32.46 -23.77
C ALA A 190 30.96 30.95 -23.64
N GLY A 191 31.99 30.12 -23.60
CA GLY A 191 31.85 28.67 -23.35
C GLY A 191 31.37 28.36 -21.93
N ALA A 192 31.86 29.11 -20.93
CA ALA A 192 31.41 28.99 -19.55
C ALA A 192 29.94 29.42 -19.39
N LEU A 193 29.52 30.52 -20.04
CA LEU A 193 28.15 31.01 -20.01
C LEU A 193 27.17 30.08 -20.73
N LEU A 194 27.56 29.46 -21.85
CA LEU A 194 26.73 28.45 -22.52
C LEU A 194 26.58 27.18 -21.67
N ARG A 195 27.65 26.76 -20.97
CA ARG A 195 27.60 25.66 -20.00
C ARG A 195 26.71 25.99 -18.80
N GLU A 196 26.81 27.20 -18.27
CA GLU A 196 25.94 27.69 -17.19
C GLU A 196 24.48 27.68 -17.64
N ARG A 197 24.19 28.20 -18.83
CA ARG A 197 22.84 28.20 -19.40
C ARG A 197 22.26 26.79 -19.55
N ASN A 198 23.05 25.84 -20.04
CA ASN A 198 22.64 24.43 -20.11
C ASN A 198 22.41 23.82 -18.73
N SER A 199 23.23 24.18 -17.74
CA SER A 199 23.05 23.71 -16.35
C SER A 199 21.77 24.28 -15.70
N ILE A 200 21.45 25.55 -15.96
CA ILE A 200 20.22 26.21 -15.50
C ILE A 200 19.01 25.56 -16.16
N GLN A 201 19.09 25.29 -17.46
CA GLN A 201 17.98 24.67 -18.20
C GLN A 201 17.70 23.24 -17.70
N SER A 202 18.75 22.47 -17.41
CA SER A 202 18.63 21.15 -16.78
C SER A 202 18.11 21.23 -15.34
N ALA A 203 18.51 22.25 -14.57
CA ALA A 203 17.97 22.49 -13.23
C ALA A 203 16.48 22.84 -13.28
N ASN A 204 16.05 23.62 -14.28
CA ASN A 204 14.66 24.00 -14.46
C ASN A 204 13.77 22.78 -14.74
N ALA A 205 14.21 21.88 -15.63
CA ALA A 205 13.49 20.64 -15.90
C ALA A 205 13.34 19.75 -14.65
N ARG A 206 14.38 19.69 -13.79
CA ARG A 206 14.30 18.96 -12.51
C ARG A 206 13.37 19.63 -11.49
N LEU A 207 13.27 20.96 -11.51
CA LEU A 207 12.31 21.67 -10.67
C LEU A 207 10.88 21.37 -11.11
N ASP A 208 10.62 21.23 -12.41
CA ASP A 208 9.31 20.82 -12.92
C ASP A 208 8.91 19.43 -12.42
N ASP A 209 9.85 18.47 -12.38
CA ASP A 209 9.61 17.13 -11.82
C ASP A 209 9.31 17.18 -10.30
N VAL A 210 10.06 17.98 -9.55
CA VAL A 210 9.82 18.18 -8.11
C VAL A 210 8.47 18.87 -7.86
N ILE A 211 8.08 19.81 -8.71
CA ILE A 211 6.76 20.46 -8.66
C ILE A 211 5.66 19.41 -8.96
N GLY A 212 5.85 18.56 -9.97
CA GLY A 212 4.94 17.47 -10.29
C GLY A 212 4.77 16.49 -9.12
N GLN A 213 5.88 16.08 -8.49
CA GLN A 213 5.87 15.22 -7.30
C GLN A 213 5.23 15.90 -6.09
N ALA A 214 5.47 17.20 -5.90
CA ALA A 214 4.85 17.99 -4.83
C ALA A 214 3.34 18.13 -5.05
N GLN A 215 2.88 18.37 -6.27
CA GLN A 215 1.46 18.41 -6.63
C GLN A 215 0.78 17.05 -6.43
N ALA A 216 1.43 15.96 -6.82
CA ALA A 216 0.94 14.60 -6.56
C ALA A 216 0.89 14.28 -5.06
N THR A 217 1.84 14.77 -4.27
CA THR A 217 1.82 14.61 -2.81
C THR A 217 0.71 15.45 -2.18
N MET A 218 0.49 16.69 -2.65
CA MET A 218 -0.59 17.56 -2.19
C MET A 218 -1.98 16.99 -2.49
N SER A 219 -2.17 16.38 -3.66
CA SER A 219 -3.44 15.70 -4.01
C SER A 219 -3.68 14.46 -3.14
N ASN A 220 -2.63 13.69 -2.84
CA ASN A 220 -2.68 12.56 -1.91
C ASN A 220 -3.02 13.01 -0.47
N LEU A 221 -2.39 14.07 0.04
CA LEU A 221 -2.68 14.63 1.36
C LEU A 221 -4.09 15.21 1.46
N THR A 222 -4.57 15.84 0.39
CA THR A 222 -5.96 16.34 0.31
C THR A 222 -6.96 15.18 0.33
N SER A 223 -6.67 14.09 -0.38
CA SER A 223 -7.48 12.88 -0.35
C SER A 223 -7.47 12.21 1.02
N GLN A 224 -6.30 12.15 1.68
CA GLN A 224 -6.18 11.67 3.05
C GLN A 224 -6.97 12.53 4.04
N ARG A 225 -6.97 13.86 3.89
CA ARG A 225 -7.79 14.76 4.70
C ARG A 225 -9.28 14.44 4.58
N SER A 226 -9.79 14.18 3.37
CA SER A 226 -11.17 13.76 3.17
C SER A 226 -11.50 12.43 3.88
N ILE A 227 -10.54 11.50 3.93
CA ILE A 227 -10.69 10.24 4.68
C ILE A 227 -10.73 10.50 6.19
N PHE A 228 -9.89 11.41 6.72
CA PHE A 228 -9.95 11.79 8.15
C PHE A 228 -11.26 12.50 8.51
N GLU A 229 -11.79 13.33 7.61
CA GLU A 229 -13.11 13.94 7.78
C GLU A 229 -14.21 12.85 7.79
N ASP A 230 -14.16 11.87 6.88
CA ASP A 230 -15.07 10.72 6.89
C ASP A 230 -14.94 9.89 8.18
N MET A 231 -13.72 9.62 8.65
CA MET A 231 -13.48 8.96 9.94
C MET A 231 -14.03 9.77 11.12
N GLY A 232 -13.89 11.09 11.10
CA GLY A 232 -14.48 11.98 12.09
C GLY A 232 -16.01 11.88 12.12
N THR A 233 -16.65 11.83 10.96
CA THR A 233 -18.12 11.62 10.88
C THR A 233 -18.52 10.23 11.36
N ARG A 234 -17.79 9.16 11.00
CA ARG A 234 -18.03 7.80 11.48
C ARG A 234 -17.82 7.67 12.99
N LEU A 235 -16.78 8.29 13.53
CA LEU A 235 -16.50 8.29 14.96
C LEU A 235 -17.57 9.07 15.73
N ASN A 236 -18.07 10.18 15.19
CA ASN A 236 -19.21 10.89 15.76
C ASN A 236 -20.50 10.05 15.69
N GLN A 237 -20.73 9.34 14.58
CA GLN A 237 -21.82 8.37 14.47
C GLN A 237 -21.71 7.24 15.50
N VAL A 238 -20.52 6.67 15.74
CA VAL A 238 -20.29 5.69 16.82
C VAL A 238 -20.47 6.34 18.20
N GLY A 239 -20.03 7.58 18.38
CA GLY A 239 -20.28 8.42 19.55
C GLY A 239 -21.76 8.53 19.91
N THR A 240 -22.64 8.72 18.91
CA THR A 240 -24.09 8.74 19.11
C THR A 240 -24.69 7.36 19.45
N LYS A 241 -23.97 6.26 19.22
CA LYS A 241 -24.37 4.89 19.61
C LYS A 241 -23.82 4.45 20.97
N PHE A 242 -22.78 5.09 21.49
CA PHE A 242 -22.29 4.87 22.85
C PHE A 242 -23.33 5.10 23.97
N PRO A 243 -24.26 6.07 23.94
CA PRO A 243 -25.31 6.18 24.98
C PRO A 243 -26.29 5.00 24.98
N VAL A 244 -26.44 4.26 23.87
CA VAL A 244 -27.24 3.02 23.82
C VAL A 244 -26.56 1.91 24.62
N ILE A 245 -25.23 1.87 24.63
CA ILE A 245 -24.44 0.94 25.45
C ILE A 245 -24.59 1.29 26.94
N GLY A 246 -24.63 2.59 27.28
CA GLY A 246 -24.96 3.05 28.64
C GLY A 246 -26.36 2.63 29.11
N GLY A 247 -27.35 2.69 28.21
CA GLY A 247 -28.72 2.22 28.47
C GLY A 247 -28.80 0.71 28.71
N ILE A 248 -28.12 -0.09 27.88
CA ILE A 248 -28.05 -1.55 28.03
C ILE A 248 -27.27 -1.93 29.30
N LEU A 249 -26.17 -1.24 29.60
CA LEU A 249 -25.40 -1.48 30.82
C LEU A 249 -26.21 -1.16 32.08
N ASN A 250 -27.01 -0.08 32.06
CA ASN A 250 -27.90 0.26 33.17
C ASN A 250 -29.09 -0.70 33.28
N ALA A 251 -29.65 -1.17 32.17
CA ALA A 251 -30.69 -2.21 32.15
C ALA A 251 -30.18 -3.54 32.72
N ILE A 252 -28.94 -3.93 32.40
CA ILE A 252 -28.27 -5.12 32.97
C ILE A 252 -28.05 -4.94 34.47
N LYS A 253 -27.56 -3.77 34.93
CA LYS A 253 -27.39 -3.50 36.37
C LYS A 253 -28.71 -3.52 37.13
N ARG A 254 -29.79 -3.00 36.55
CA ARG A 254 -31.13 -2.95 37.18
C ARG A 254 -31.72 -4.34 37.39
N LYS A 255 -31.49 -5.28 36.46
CA LYS A 255 -31.95 -6.67 36.63
C LYS A 255 -31.18 -7.39 37.75
N LYS A 256 -29.86 -7.17 37.84
CA LYS A 256 -29.01 -7.72 38.91
C LYS A 256 -29.30 -7.11 40.30
N SER A 257 -29.70 -5.83 40.38
CA SER A 257 -30.07 -5.20 41.65
C SER A 257 -31.40 -5.72 42.22
N GLN A 258 -32.36 -6.10 41.36
CA GLN A 258 -33.66 -6.61 41.83
C GLN A 258 -33.51 -7.95 42.55
N ASP A 259 -32.71 -8.86 42.02
CA ASP A 259 -32.46 -10.17 42.65
C ASP A 259 -31.80 -10.01 44.04
N THR A 260 -30.90 -9.03 44.17
CA THR A 260 -30.22 -8.74 45.46
C THR A 260 -31.18 -8.13 46.50
N ILE A 261 -32.09 -7.25 46.07
CA ILE A 261 -33.10 -6.63 46.95
C ILE A 261 -34.11 -7.66 47.44
N ILE A 262 -34.57 -8.56 46.57
CA ILE A 262 -35.52 -9.61 46.96
C ILE A 262 -34.86 -10.57 47.95
N LEU A 263 -33.62 -11.00 47.69
CA LEU A 263 -32.89 -11.91 48.57
C LEU A 263 -32.63 -11.32 49.96
N SER A 264 -32.21 -10.05 50.05
CA SER A 264 -31.99 -9.40 51.34
C SER A 264 -33.29 -9.16 52.12
N ALA A 265 -34.40 -8.85 51.43
CA ALA A 265 -35.71 -8.70 52.06
C ALA A 265 -36.22 -10.01 52.67
N VAL A 266 -36.06 -11.14 51.98
CA VAL A 266 -36.46 -12.46 52.49
C VAL A 266 -35.65 -12.82 53.75
N ILE A 267 -34.33 -12.62 53.71
CA ILE A 267 -33.47 -12.89 54.88
C ILE A 267 -33.88 -12.02 56.07
N ALA A 268 -34.09 -10.72 55.86
CA ALA A 268 -34.53 -9.80 56.91
C ALA A 268 -35.89 -10.18 57.49
N SER A 269 -36.84 -10.60 56.65
CA SER A 269 -38.16 -11.05 57.13
C SER A 269 -38.04 -12.30 58.01
N CYS A 270 -37.20 -13.26 57.60
CA CYS A 270 -36.99 -14.51 58.32
C CYS A 270 -36.32 -14.28 59.68
N THR A 271 -35.30 -13.41 59.75
CA THR A 271 -34.63 -13.07 61.01
C THR A 271 -35.57 -12.32 61.97
N LEU A 272 -36.45 -11.45 61.46
CA LEU A 272 -37.42 -10.72 62.28
C LEU A 272 -38.47 -11.67 62.88
N PHE A 273 -39.00 -12.60 62.08
CA PHE A 273 -39.92 -13.64 62.58
C PHE A 273 -39.27 -14.51 63.66
N LEU A 274 -38.00 -14.90 63.49
CA LEU A 274 -37.27 -15.66 64.51
C LEU A 274 -37.09 -14.86 65.81
N ILE A 275 -36.74 -13.58 65.73
CA ILE A 275 -36.60 -12.70 66.91
C ILE A 275 -37.94 -12.55 67.65
N VAL A 276 -39.04 -12.33 66.91
CA VAL A 276 -40.38 -12.21 67.52
C VAL A 276 -40.80 -13.52 68.17
N TYR A 277 -40.56 -14.67 67.52
CA TYR A 277 -40.85 -15.98 68.10
C TYR A 277 -40.03 -16.23 69.37
N TRP A 278 -38.75 -15.84 69.39
CA TRP A 278 -37.87 -15.99 70.54
C TRP A 278 -38.26 -15.06 71.71
N LEU A 279 -38.76 -13.86 71.42
CA LEU A 279 -39.27 -12.94 72.45
C LEU A 279 -40.67 -13.32 72.97
N ALA A 280 -41.49 -13.97 72.15
CA ALA A 280 -42.83 -14.40 72.53
C ALA A 280 -42.85 -15.76 73.27
N LYS A 281 -41.71 -16.46 73.31
CA LYS A 281 -41.52 -17.77 73.94
C LYS A 281 -40.95 -17.61 75.33
#